data_AF-A0A5C8TCE2-F1
#
_entry.id   AF-A0A5C8TCE2-F1
#
_cell.length_a   1.000
_cell.length_b   1.000
_cell.length_c   1.000
_cell.angle_alpha   90.00
_cell.angle_beta   90.00
_cell.angle_gamma   90.00
#
_symmetry.space_group_name_H-M   'P 1'
#
loop_
_entity.id
_entity.type
_entity.pdbx_description
1 polymer ?
#
loop_
_entity_poly.entity_id
_entity_poly.type
_entity_poly.pdbx_seq_one_letter_code
_entity_poly.pdbx_strand_id
1 'polypeptide(L)'
;MASSKTDHIHVGRDTWLFLKTGTNDILGQLERPEAMADLIWAWRSLVSNRERRLRAFGIRYRHVVAPDKLVIYDNQLDGITIAPAASPAYRLIHTEPDMGPAWRRGPRGLYADWRRRKRWRQTCIDLVAPMRAARDTADLYCRTDTHWSFDGCYLAYAEICLAFGTEPRADLRDRPFTPVDHDGDLGSAFDPPRRAPSRAYRIQQDSVRTFASPIVAAREKAGLLHTLHGGANVIYRNETAADPRRLALFGDSFSHVMPYMLTILLAETFREVHFVWSTSLDWSYIARTKPDLVLTEVAERFMAQLPDDSFSLDAYVQERFGAELAAQA
;
A
#
# COMPACT_ATOMS: atom_id res chain seq x y z
N MET A 1 11.01 33.62 2.90
CA MET A 1 9.83 33.43 2.03
C MET A 1 8.96 32.40 2.71
N ALA A 2 7.69 32.71 2.99
CA ALA A 2 6.78 31.71 3.53
C ALA A 2 6.61 30.62 2.45
N SER A 3 6.93 29.37 2.79
CA SER A 3 6.66 28.22 1.92
C SER A 3 5.17 28.26 1.55
N SER A 4 4.85 28.35 0.26
CA SER A 4 3.45 28.36 -0.17
C SER A 4 2.85 26.98 0.15
N LYS A 5 1.56 26.92 0.49
CA LYS A 5 0.86 25.66 0.80
C LYS A 5 0.97 24.64 -0.34
N THR A 6 1.32 25.05 -1.56
CA THR A 6 1.43 24.21 -2.74
C THR A 6 2.86 23.88 -3.16
N ASP A 7 3.88 24.33 -2.42
CA ASP A 7 5.30 24.16 -2.80
C ASP A 7 5.72 22.68 -2.90
N HIS A 8 5.04 21.81 -2.15
CA HIS A 8 5.25 20.37 -2.17
C HIS A 8 4.52 19.64 -3.29
N ILE A 9 3.75 20.38 -4.10
CA ILE A 9 2.92 19.86 -5.19
C ILE A 9 3.56 20.23 -6.53
N HIS A 10 3.63 19.26 -7.42
CA HIS A 10 3.93 19.46 -8.82
C HIS A 10 2.64 19.56 -9.61
N VAL A 11 2.51 20.61 -10.43
CA VAL A 11 1.41 20.74 -11.39
C VAL A 11 1.90 20.19 -12.72
N GLY A 12 1.36 19.04 -13.11
CA GLY A 12 1.63 18.44 -14.42
C GLY A 12 0.63 18.87 -15.48
N ARG A 13 0.58 18.09 -16.56
CA ARG A 13 -0.32 18.28 -17.70
C ARG A 13 -1.77 17.89 -17.34
N ASP A 14 -2.76 18.38 -18.07
CA ASP A 14 -4.16 17.91 -18.04
C ASP A 14 -4.77 17.71 -16.64
N THR A 15 -4.56 18.70 -15.76
CA THR A 15 -5.03 18.77 -14.35
C THR A 15 -4.38 17.78 -13.38
N TRP A 16 -3.33 17.07 -13.79
CA TRP A 16 -2.59 16.17 -12.91
C TRP A 16 -1.81 16.95 -11.84
N LEU A 17 -2.02 16.56 -10.58
CA LEU A 17 -1.24 17.01 -9.43
C LEU A 17 -0.41 15.85 -8.89
N PHE A 18 0.83 16.12 -8.50
CA PHE A 18 1.72 15.12 -7.91
C PHE A 18 2.32 15.64 -6.63
N LEU A 19 2.40 14.77 -5.62
CA LEU A 19 3.26 15.03 -4.48
C LEU A 19 4.72 14.91 -4.95
N LYS A 20 5.52 15.97 -4.78
CA LYS A 20 6.93 15.97 -5.19
C LYS A 20 7.89 16.05 -4.01
N THR A 21 7.52 16.75 -2.95
CA THR A 21 8.35 16.93 -1.74
C THR A 21 7.45 16.88 -0.50
N GLY A 22 7.92 17.43 0.64
CA GLY A 22 7.24 17.37 1.93
C GLY A 22 8.01 16.50 2.91
N THR A 23 7.33 15.93 3.91
CA THR A 23 7.97 15.12 4.97
C THR A 23 8.71 13.90 4.41
N ASN A 24 8.27 13.36 3.28
CA ASN A 24 8.84 12.15 2.67
C ASN A 24 9.79 12.43 1.49
N ASP A 25 9.96 13.67 1.04
CA ASP A 25 10.91 14.08 -0.01
C ASP A 25 11.01 13.14 -1.25
N ILE A 26 9.89 12.88 -1.93
CA ILE A 26 9.79 11.89 -3.04
C ILE A 26 10.82 12.14 -4.15
N LEU A 27 10.94 13.37 -4.65
CA LEU A 27 11.95 13.70 -5.65
C LEU A 27 13.37 13.48 -5.13
N GLY A 28 13.64 13.86 -3.88
CA GLY A 28 14.93 13.59 -3.25
C GLY A 28 15.26 12.10 -3.17
N GLN A 29 14.25 11.23 -3.05
CA GLN A 29 14.45 9.77 -3.11
C GLN A 29 14.82 9.27 -4.51
N LEU A 30 14.29 9.90 -5.55
CA LEU A 30 14.55 9.57 -6.97
C LEU A 30 15.89 10.15 -7.46
N GLU A 31 16.24 11.35 -7.02
CA GLU A 31 17.45 12.09 -7.47
C GLU A 31 18.72 11.61 -6.78
N ARG A 32 18.61 11.00 -5.59
CA ARG A 32 19.75 10.50 -4.80
C ARG A 32 19.64 9.00 -4.53
N PRO A 33 19.61 8.15 -5.57
CA PRO A 33 19.39 6.71 -5.38
C PRO A 33 20.53 6.04 -4.59
N GLU A 34 21.76 6.52 -4.71
CA GLU A 34 22.92 6.05 -3.93
C GLU A 34 22.66 6.18 -2.41
N ALA A 35 22.08 7.30 -1.97
CA ALA A 35 21.75 7.53 -0.56
C ALA A 35 20.67 6.56 -0.02
N MET A 36 19.85 5.99 -0.92
CA MET A 36 18.85 4.98 -0.58
C MET A 36 19.39 3.55 -0.64
N ALA A 37 20.62 3.30 -1.12
CA ALA A 37 21.10 1.95 -1.41
C ALA A 37 21.09 1.05 -0.16
N ASP A 38 21.66 1.53 0.95
CA ASP A 38 21.67 0.82 2.23
C ASP A 38 20.25 0.60 2.76
N LEU A 39 19.38 1.60 2.58
CA LEU A 39 17.98 1.53 2.98
C LEU A 39 17.21 0.45 2.21
N ILE A 40 17.44 0.34 0.89
CA ILE A 40 16.88 -0.74 0.07
C ILE A 40 17.38 -2.11 0.55
N TRP A 41 18.65 -2.25 0.91
CA TRP A 41 19.17 -3.50 1.49
C TRP A 41 18.58 -3.83 2.84
N ALA A 42 18.36 -2.83 3.69
CA ALA A 42 17.68 -2.98 4.97
C ALA A 42 16.22 -3.42 4.76
N TRP A 43 15.48 -2.81 3.83
CA TRP A 43 14.13 -3.25 3.44
C TRP A 43 14.11 -4.71 2.95
N ARG A 44 15.05 -5.09 2.07
CA ARG A 44 15.17 -6.48 1.60
C ARG A 44 15.41 -7.46 2.74
N SER A 45 16.21 -7.07 3.72
CA SER A 45 16.49 -7.86 4.92
C SER A 45 15.26 -7.99 5.80
N LEU A 46 14.54 -6.89 6.06
CA LEU A 46 13.28 -6.86 6.81
C LEU A 46 12.24 -7.79 6.17
N VAL A 47 11.95 -7.61 4.88
CA VAL A 47 10.96 -8.41 4.14
C VAL A 47 11.35 -9.90 4.11
N SER A 48 12.63 -10.21 3.94
CA SER A 48 13.14 -11.60 3.96
C SER A 48 13.02 -12.23 5.35
N ASN A 49 13.22 -11.46 6.42
CA ASN A 49 13.06 -11.94 7.79
C ASN A 49 11.58 -12.16 8.14
N ARG A 50 10.70 -11.25 7.73
CA ARG A 50 9.24 -11.40 7.85
C ARG A 50 8.76 -12.67 7.15
N GLU A 51 9.15 -12.88 5.90
CA GLU A 51 8.79 -14.08 5.13
C GLU A 51 9.26 -15.36 5.82
N ARG A 52 10.51 -15.40 6.27
CA ARG A 52 11.08 -16.58 6.93
C ARG A 52 10.34 -16.92 8.21
N ARG A 53 10.03 -15.92 9.04
CA ARG A 53 9.34 -16.09 10.32
C ARG A 53 7.88 -16.52 10.12
N LEU A 54 7.15 -15.85 9.24
CA LEU A 54 5.76 -16.20 8.92
C LEU A 54 5.65 -17.59 8.31
N ARG A 55 6.56 -17.95 7.40
CA ARG A 55 6.63 -19.31 6.85
C ARG A 55 6.87 -20.37 7.92
N ALA A 56 7.69 -20.08 8.94
CA ALA A 56 7.89 -20.99 10.06
C ALA A 56 6.61 -21.20 10.90
N PHE A 57 5.67 -20.24 10.88
CA PHE A 57 4.33 -20.39 11.45
C PHE A 57 3.31 -21.02 10.49
N GLY A 58 3.73 -21.43 9.29
CA GLY A 58 2.82 -21.92 8.25
C GLY A 58 2.00 -20.83 7.56
N ILE A 59 2.31 -19.55 7.81
CA ILE A 59 1.59 -18.39 7.26
C ILE A 59 2.25 -17.95 5.96
N ARG A 60 1.45 -17.75 4.90
CA ARG A 60 1.96 -17.27 3.61
C ARG A 60 2.04 -15.74 3.62
N TYR A 61 3.25 -15.22 3.42
CA TYR A 61 3.51 -13.77 3.42
C TYR A 61 3.71 -13.20 2.01
N ARG A 62 3.16 -12.00 1.78
CA ARG A 62 3.47 -11.15 0.63
C ARG A 62 3.73 -9.71 1.07
N HIS A 63 4.56 -9.04 0.30
CA HIS A 63 4.87 -7.62 0.47
C HIS A 63 4.58 -6.90 -0.84
N VAL A 64 3.88 -5.77 -0.76
CA VAL A 64 3.56 -4.93 -1.90
C VAL A 64 3.91 -3.49 -1.56
N VAL A 65 4.45 -2.77 -2.54
CA VAL A 65 4.70 -1.34 -2.46
C VAL A 65 3.72 -0.67 -3.41
N ALA A 66 2.89 0.26 -2.93
CA ALA A 66 2.08 1.12 -3.79
C ALA A 66 3.02 2.17 -4.40
N PRO A 67 3.28 2.13 -5.73
CA PRO A 67 4.27 3.00 -6.34
C PRO A 67 3.83 4.46 -6.26
N ASP A 68 4.79 5.38 -6.26
CA ASP A 68 4.45 6.79 -6.29
C ASP A 68 3.84 7.16 -7.64
N LYS A 69 2.77 7.95 -7.62
CA LYS A 69 2.06 8.43 -8.80
C LYS A 69 3.00 9.07 -9.82
N LEU A 70 4.01 9.79 -9.33
CA LEU A 70 5.04 10.45 -10.13
C LEU A 70 5.91 9.44 -10.90
N VAL A 71 6.15 8.24 -10.34
CA VAL A 71 6.86 7.13 -10.99
C VAL A 71 6.00 6.45 -12.06
N ILE A 72 4.68 6.39 -11.89
CA ILE A 72 3.78 5.76 -12.88
C ILE A 72 3.52 6.69 -14.07
N TYR A 73 3.28 7.96 -13.78
CA TYR A 73 2.87 8.98 -14.74
C TYR A 73 3.98 10.00 -15.04
N ASP A 74 5.21 9.53 -15.24
CA ASP A 74 6.34 10.35 -15.72
C ASP A 74 6.02 11.06 -17.05
N ASN A 75 5.12 10.50 -17.87
CA ASN A 75 4.62 11.11 -19.11
C ASN A 75 3.68 12.32 -18.90
N GLN A 76 3.12 12.49 -17.70
CA GLN A 76 2.22 13.60 -17.36
C GLN A 76 2.91 14.71 -16.55
N LEU A 77 4.19 14.54 -16.24
CA LEU A 77 4.99 15.59 -15.62
C LEU A 77 5.29 16.70 -16.64
N ASP A 78 5.27 17.93 -16.15
CA ASP A 78 5.75 19.11 -16.88
C ASP A 78 7.05 19.65 -16.27
N GLY A 79 8.05 19.95 -17.08
CA GLY A 79 9.32 20.55 -16.62
C GLY A 79 10.20 19.72 -15.66
N ILE A 80 9.81 18.48 -15.31
CA ILE A 80 10.58 17.57 -14.46
C ILE A 80 10.79 16.25 -15.20
N THR A 81 12.05 15.79 -15.24
CA THR A 81 12.42 14.48 -15.75
C THR A 81 12.85 13.60 -14.59
N ILE A 82 12.30 12.39 -14.51
CA ILE A 82 12.71 11.38 -13.53
C ILE A 82 13.18 10.12 -14.24
N ALA A 83 13.95 9.30 -13.52
CA ALA A 83 14.26 7.95 -13.94
C ALA A 83 13.41 6.95 -13.12
N PRO A 84 12.35 6.34 -13.69
CA PRO A 84 11.52 5.38 -12.95
C PRO A 84 12.31 4.21 -12.37
N ALA A 85 13.40 3.80 -13.00
CA ALA A 85 14.28 2.75 -12.48
C ALA A 85 15.05 3.14 -11.21
N ALA A 86 15.11 4.43 -10.86
CA ALA A 86 15.71 4.92 -9.62
C ALA A 86 14.76 4.79 -8.43
N SER A 87 13.48 4.50 -8.66
CA SER A 87 12.46 4.48 -7.63
C SER A 87 12.70 3.38 -6.57
N PRO A 88 12.47 3.67 -5.27
CA PRO A 88 12.60 2.67 -4.22
C PRO A 88 11.81 1.38 -4.47
N ALA A 89 10.56 1.47 -4.94
CA ALA A 89 9.71 0.33 -5.26
C ALA A 89 10.32 -0.53 -6.37
N TYR A 90 10.78 0.10 -7.46
CA TYR A 90 11.44 -0.61 -8.57
C TYR A 90 12.72 -1.29 -8.08
N ARG A 91 13.57 -0.56 -7.35
CA ARG A 91 14.86 -1.06 -6.85
C ARG A 91 14.71 -2.16 -5.82
N LEU A 92 13.70 -2.12 -4.95
CA LEU A 92 13.42 -3.19 -4.00
C LEU A 92 13.27 -4.53 -4.69
N ILE A 93 12.56 -4.56 -5.82
CA ILE A 93 12.27 -5.78 -6.57
C ILE A 93 13.45 -6.18 -7.46
N HIS A 94 14.03 -5.22 -8.18
CA HIS A 94 14.94 -5.47 -9.29
C HIS A 94 16.43 -5.41 -8.94
N THR A 95 16.80 -4.85 -7.78
CA THR A 95 18.21 -4.84 -7.35
C THR A 95 18.63 -6.25 -6.95
N GLU A 96 19.65 -6.77 -7.64
CA GLU A 96 20.28 -8.04 -7.29
C GLU A 96 21.55 -7.81 -6.47
N PRO A 97 21.82 -8.67 -5.47
CA PRO A 97 23.09 -8.61 -4.76
C PRO A 97 24.23 -8.97 -5.71
N ASP A 98 25.36 -8.30 -5.58
CA ASP A 98 26.57 -8.74 -6.27
C ASP A 98 27.02 -10.07 -5.65
N MET A 99 26.79 -11.14 -6.42
CA MET A 99 27.14 -12.51 -6.06
C MET A 99 28.48 -12.94 -6.66
N GLY A 100 29.23 -12.01 -7.24
CA GLY A 100 30.45 -12.26 -7.97
C GLY A 100 30.26 -13.15 -9.21
N PRO A 101 31.37 -13.54 -9.86
CA PRO A 101 31.32 -14.29 -11.11
C PRO A 101 30.65 -15.66 -10.95
N ALA A 102 29.75 -16.02 -11.86
CA ALA A 102 29.02 -17.29 -11.85
C ALA A 102 29.95 -18.52 -11.78
N TRP A 103 31.11 -18.46 -12.44
CA TRP A 103 32.09 -19.55 -12.47
C TRP A 103 32.69 -19.88 -11.09
N ARG A 104 32.70 -18.94 -10.13
CA ARG A 104 33.20 -19.18 -8.76
C ARG A 104 32.20 -19.92 -7.86
N ARG A 105 30.92 -19.99 -8.23
CA ARG A 105 29.83 -20.50 -7.37
C ARG A 105 29.51 -21.98 -7.61
N GLY A 106 29.87 -22.52 -8.78
CA GLY A 106 29.53 -23.88 -9.20
C GLY A 106 28.02 -24.16 -9.28
N PRO A 107 27.61 -25.39 -9.65
CA PRO A 107 26.20 -25.73 -9.86
C PRO A 107 25.33 -25.56 -8.62
N ARG A 108 25.85 -25.91 -7.43
CA ARG A 108 25.13 -25.77 -6.15
C ARG A 108 24.87 -24.31 -5.80
N GLY A 109 25.85 -23.42 -5.99
CA GLY A 109 25.69 -21.99 -5.75
C GLY A 109 24.69 -21.35 -6.70
N LEU A 110 24.77 -21.68 -8.00
CA LEU A 110 23.81 -21.20 -9.00
C LEU A 110 22.37 -21.62 -8.68
N TYR A 111 22.17 -22.87 -8.25
CA TYR A 111 20.86 -23.33 -7.82
C TYR A 111 20.35 -22.61 -6.57
N ALA A 112 21.22 -22.37 -5.59
CA ALA A 112 20.87 -21.60 -4.39
C ALA A 112 20.44 -20.16 -4.75
N ASP A 113 21.12 -19.52 -5.68
CA ASP A 113 20.78 -18.17 -6.13
C ASP A 113 19.50 -18.12 -6.93
N TRP A 114 19.26 -19.10 -7.80
CA TRP A 114 17.97 -19.25 -8.47
C TRP A 114 16.83 -19.41 -7.46
N ARG A 115 16.97 -20.27 -6.45
CA ARG A 115 15.95 -20.45 -5.40
C ARG A 115 15.70 -19.16 -4.61
N ARG A 116 16.76 -18.41 -4.30
CA ARG A 116 16.69 -17.14 -3.59
C ARG A 116 15.91 -16.10 -4.40
N ARG A 117 16.25 -15.93 -5.69
CA ARG A 117 15.56 -15.02 -6.61
C ARG A 117 14.11 -15.42 -6.81
N LYS A 118 13.84 -16.71 -7.03
CA LYS A 118 12.48 -17.23 -7.16
C LYS A 118 11.65 -16.93 -5.92
N ARG A 119 12.20 -17.18 -4.73
CA ARG A 119 11.52 -16.87 -3.47
C ARG A 119 11.26 -15.37 -3.32
N TRP A 120 12.26 -14.53 -3.58
CA TRP A 120 12.12 -13.07 -3.52
C TRP A 120 10.99 -12.56 -4.42
N ARG A 121 10.95 -13.03 -5.68
CA ARG A 121 9.88 -12.70 -6.64
C ARG A 121 8.51 -13.26 -6.26
N GLN A 122 8.45 -14.32 -5.46
CA GLN A 122 7.20 -14.82 -4.91
C GLN A 122 6.77 -14.04 -3.67
N THR A 123 7.68 -13.40 -2.96
CA THR A 123 7.38 -12.62 -1.75
C THR A 123 6.93 -11.21 -2.09
N CYS A 124 7.64 -10.55 -3.00
CA CYS A 124 7.37 -9.17 -3.38
C CYS A 124 6.49 -9.11 -4.63
N ILE A 125 5.39 -8.36 -4.55
CA ILE A 125 4.46 -8.14 -5.66
C ILE A 125 4.92 -6.88 -6.41
N ASP A 126 5.14 -6.99 -7.72
CA ASP A 126 5.52 -5.86 -8.56
C ASP A 126 4.28 -5.12 -9.07
N LEU A 127 4.10 -3.88 -8.61
CA LEU A 127 3.08 -2.99 -9.13
C LEU A 127 3.62 -1.93 -10.09
N VAL A 128 4.94 -1.68 -10.12
CA VAL A 128 5.53 -0.65 -10.99
C VAL A 128 5.36 -1.04 -12.45
N ALA A 129 5.76 -2.26 -12.82
CA ALA A 129 5.68 -2.72 -14.20
C ALA A 129 4.24 -2.78 -14.74
N PRO A 130 3.27 -3.47 -14.09
CA PRO A 130 1.92 -3.56 -14.62
C PRO A 130 1.19 -2.21 -14.62
N MET A 131 1.37 -1.35 -13.60
CA MET A 131 0.74 -0.03 -13.61
C MET A 131 1.31 0.87 -14.71
N ARG A 132 2.64 0.86 -14.95
CA ARG A 132 3.22 1.61 -16.07
C ARG A 132 2.71 1.11 -17.43
N ALA A 133 2.53 -0.20 -17.59
CA ALA A 133 1.98 -0.77 -18.82
C ALA A 133 0.51 -0.38 -19.06
N ALA A 134 -0.27 -0.18 -17.98
CA ALA A 134 -1.69 0.18 -18.06
C ALA A 134 -1.99 1.69 -17.94
N ARG A 135 -0.97 2.53 -17.73
CA ARG A 135 -1.16 3.97 -17.42
C ARG A 135 -1.89 4.77 -18.49
N ASP A 136 -1.79 4.34 -19.75
CA ASP A 136 -2.40 5.02 -20.90
C ASP A 136 -3.77 4.42 -21.28
N THR A 137 -4.21 3.35 -20.61
CA THR A 137 -5.51 2.70 -20.86
C THR A 137 -6.57 3.08 -19.82
N ALA A 138 -6.16 3.45 -18.60
CA ALA A 138 -7.04 3.95 -17.55
C ALA A 138 -6.29 4.93 -16.62
N ASP A 139 -7.03 5.86 -16.01
CA ASP A 139 -6.50 6.69 -14.92
C ASP A 139 -6.37 5.80 -13.68
N LEU A 140 -5.16 5.30 -13.40
CA LEU A 140 -4.82 4.44 -12.25
C LEU A 140 -4.68 5.22 -10.94
N TYR A 141 -4.53 6.54 -11.01
CA TYR A 141 -4.47 7.44 -9.87
C TYR A 141 -5.49 8.56 -10.03
N CYS A 142 -6.04 9.03 -8.91
CA CYS A 142 -6.92 10.19 -8.89
C CYS A 142 -6.09 11.44 -9.25
N ARG A 143 -6.53 12.26 -10.22
CA ARG A 143 -5.70 13.34 -10.78
C ARG A 143 -5.27 14.39 -9.76
N THR A 144 -6.13 14.74 -8.81
CA THR A 144 -5.88 15.76 -7.78
C THR A 144 -5.59 15.18 -6.41
N ASP A 145 -5.34 13.87 -6.31
CA ASP A 145 -5.07 13.16 -5.06
C ASP A 145 -3.80 12.29 -5.17
N THR A 146 -3.18 11.94 -4.05
CA THR A 146 -1.99 11.06 -4.00
C THR A 146 -2.32 9.58 -4.17
N HIS A 147 -3.56 9.15 -3.96
CA HIS A 147 -3.97 7.75 -3.96
C HIS A 147 -4.34 7.25 -5.36
N TRP A 148 -4.34 5.92 -5.48
CA TRP A 148 -4.87 5.28 -6.68
C TRP A 148 -6.34 5.64 -6.90
N SER A 149 -6.77 5.55 -8.16
CA SER A 149 -8.19 5.49 -8.49
C SER A 149 -8.73 4.09 -8.19
N PHE A 150 -10.02 3.86 -8.44
CA PHE A 150 -10.56 2.51 -8.43
C PHE A 150 -9.81 1.56 -9.38
N ASP A 151 -9.49 1.97 -10.61
CA ASP A 151 -8.82 1.09 -11.57
C ASP A 151 -7.39 0.72 -11.14
N GLY A 152 -6.66 1.66 -10.54
CA GLY A 152 -5.33 1.38 -9.98
C GLY A 152 -5.42 0.48 -8.75
N CYS A 153 -6.38 0.72 -7.87
CA CYS A 153 -6.64 -0.13 -6.70
C CYS A 153 -7.02 -1.55 -7.14
N TYR A 154 -7.90 -1.68 -8.14
CA TYR A 154 -8.31 -2.96 -8.70
C TYR A 154 -7.14 -3.71 -9.33
N LEU A 155 -6.28 -3.03 -10.09
CA LEU A 155 -5.06 -3.64 -10.64
C LEU A 155 -4.16 -4.18 -9.52
N ALA A 156 -3.90 -3.38 -8.48
CA ALA A 156 -3.12 -3.82 -7.32
C ALA A 156 -3.76 -5.02 -6.61
N TYR A 157 -5.08 -4.97 -6.38
CA TYR A 157 -5.87 -6.06 -5.82
C TYR A 157 -5.74 -7.35 -6.66
N ALA A 158 -5.82 -7.25 -7.98
CA ALA A 158 -5.72 -8.40 -8.87
C ALA A 158 -4.34 -9.06 -8.78
N GLU A 159 -3.27 -8.28 -8.81
CA GLU A 159 -1.89 -8.77 -8.62
C GLU A 159 -1.71 -9.43 -7.23
N ILE A 160 -2.32 -8.86 -6.19
CA ILE A 160 -2.32 -9.43 -4.83
C ILE A 160 -3.03 -10.79 -4.79
N CYS A 161 -4.22 -10.90 -5.36
CA CYS A 161 -4.98 -12.14 -5.46
C CYS A 161 -4.16 -13.22 -6.19
N LEU A 162 -3.62 -12.90 -7.36
CA LEU A 162 -2.78 -13.82 -8.14
C LEU A 162 -1.54 -14.26 -7.35
N ALA A 163 -0.88 -13.35 -6.64
CA ALA A 163 0.29 -13.67 -5.81
C ALA A 163 -0.04 -14.61 -4.64
N PHE A 164 -1.29 -14.59 -4.14
CA PHE A 164 -1.80 -15.52 -3.15
C PHE A 164 -2.40 -16.80 -3.73
N GLY A 165 -2.52 -16.91 -5.06
CA GLY A 165 -3.13 -18.04 -5.76
C GLY A 165 -4.65 -18.03 -5.70
N THR A 166 -5.25 -16.84 -5.68
CA THR A 166 -6.70 -16.59 -5.70
C THR A 166 -7.06 -15.94 -7.02
N GLU A 167 -8.16 -16.33 -7.63
CA GLU A 167 -8.68 -15.66 -8.83
C GLU A 167 -9.27 -14.29 -8.44
N PRO A 168 -8.83 -13.17 -9.06
CA PRO A 168 -9.43 -11.87 -8.84
C PRO A 168 -10.90 -11.84 -9.29
N ARG A 169 -11.78 -11.26 -8.48
CA ARG A 169 -13.21 -11.13 -8.81
C ARG A 169 -13.45 -10.05 -9.87
N ALA A 170 -13.66 -10.46 -11.12
CA ALA A 170 -13.95 -9.57 -12.24
C ALA A 170 -15.22 -8.72 -12.03
N ASP A 171 -16.23 -9.29 -11.37
CA ASP A 171 -17.52 -8.64 -11.12
C ASP A 171 -17.42 -7.40 -10.22
N LEU A 172 -16.33 -7.25 -9.46
CA LEU A 172 -16.08 -6.06 -8.64
C LEU A 172 -15.91 -4.80 -9.49
N ARG A 173 -15.47 -4.92 -10.75
CA ARG A 173 -15.33 -3.79 -11.70
C ARG A 173 -16.68 -3.27 -12.19
N ASP A 174 -17.67 -4.16 -12.26
CA ASP A 174 -19.00 -3.86 -12.78
C ASP A 174 -19.94 -3.32 -11.69
N ARG A 175 -19.43 -3.17 -10.45
CA ARG A 175 -20.18 -2.61 -9.34
C ARG A 175 -20.60 -1.16 -9.63
N PRO A 176 -21.80 -0.74 -9.20
CA PRO A 176 -22.27 0.62 -9.43
C PRO A 176 -21.34 1.68 -8.82
N PHE A 177 -21.23 2.82 -9.49
CA PHE A 177 -20.52 3.99 -8.98
C PHE A 177 -21.32 5.27 -9.19
N THR A 178 -21.01 6.28 -8.38
CA THR A 178 -21.48 7.66 -8.59
C THR A 178 -20.34 8.50 -9.16
N PRO A 179 -20.54 9.24 -10.28
CA PRO A 179 -19.58 10.24 -10.73
C PRO A 179 -19.45 11.34 -9.67
N VAL A 180 -18.21 11.69 -9.32
CA VAL A 180 -17.92 12.75 -8.36
C VAL A 180 -16.87 13.68 -8.93
N ASP A 181 -16.88 14.93 -8.48
CA ASP A 181 -15.80 15.88 -8.73
C ASP A 181 -15.01 16.03 -7.42
N HIS A 182 -13.78 15.55 -7.40
CA HIS A 182 -12.99 15.37 -6.18
C HIS A 182 -11.78 16.29 -6.21
N ASP A 183 -11.57 17.06 -5.15
CA ASP A 183 -10.35 17.84 -4.92
C ASP A 183 -9.21 16.97 -4.42
N GLY A 184 -9.48 16.04 -3.49
CA GLY A 184 -8.44 15.17 -2.94
C GLY A 184 -7.44 15.92 -2.06
N ASP A 185 -6.45 15.19 -1.56
CA ASP A 185 -5.45 15.73 -0.64
C ASP A 185 -4.53 16.80 -1.28
N LEU A 186 -4.23 16.70 -2.58
CA LEU A 186 -3.42 17.71 -3.29
C LEU A 186 -4.28 18.89 -3.78
N GLY A 187 -5.46 18.62 -4.34
CA GLY A 187 -6.31 19.67 -4.91
C GLY A 187 -6.89 20.62 -3.87
N SER A 188 -7.15 20.12 -2.65
CA SER A 188 -7.63 20.93 -1.52
C SER A 188 -6.60 21.92 -0.97
N ALA A 189 -5.31 21.79 -1.34
CA ALA A 189 -4.26 22.73 -0.94
C ALA A 189 -4.30 24.06 -1.72
N PHE A 190 -5.07 24.13 -2.81
CA PHE A 190 -5.22 25.33 -3.66
C PHE A 190 -6.40 26.20 -3.22
N ASP A 191 -6.34 27.50 -3.56
CA ASP A 191 -7.44 28.45 -3.38
C ASP A 191 -7.73 29.17 -4.71
N PRO A 192 -8.88 28.91 -5.37
CA PRO A 192 -9.88 27.90 -5.00
C PRO A 192 -9.34 26.46 -5.16
N PRO A 193 -9.96 25.47 -4.49
CA PRO A 193 -9.57 24.05 -4.63
C PRO A 193 -9.62 23.58 -6.09
N ARG A 194 -8.60 22.82 -6.50
CA ARG A 194 -8.56 22.19 -7.82
C ARG A 194 -9.23 20.83 -7.76
N ARG A 195 -10.19 20.58 -8.65
CA ARG A 195 -10.98 19.34 -8.66
C ARG A 195 -10.81 18.60 -9.98
N ALA A 196 -11.01 17.28 -9.94
CA ALA A 196 -11.05 16.46 -11.12
C ALA A 196 -12.16 15.39 -11.03
N PRO A 197 -12.72 14.96 -12.18
CA PRO A 197 -13.66 13.84 -12.23
C PRO A 197 -13.07 12.57 -11.62
N SER A 198 -13.86 11.89 -10.80
CA SER A 198 -13.56 10.59 -10.22
C SER A 198 -14.84 9.76 -10.08
N ARG A 199 -14.72 8.53 -9.60
CA ARG A 199 -15.81 7.57 -9.43
C ARG A 199 -15.81 7.02 -8.02
N ALA A 200 -16.91 7.23 -7.30
CA ALA A 200 -17.14 6.63 -6.00
C ALA A 200 -17.88 5.29 -6.18
N TYR A 201 -17.12 4.19 -6.19
CA TYR A 201 -17.65 2.83 -6.34
C TYR A 201 -18.34 2.33 -5.07
N ARG A 202 -19.40 1.54 -5.24
CA ARG A 202 -20.08 0.80 -4.18
C ARG A 202 -19.63 -0.67 -4.22
N ILE A 203 -18.43 -0.93 -3.70
CA ILE A 203 -17.78 -2.24 -3.78
C ILE A 203 -18.36 -3.21 -2.76
N GLN A 204 -18.43 -2.77 -1.49
CA GLN A 204 -18.88 -3.62 -0.39
C GLN A 204 -20.33 -4.07 -0.60
N GLN A 205 -20.56 -5.38 -0.62
CA GLN A 205 -21.89 -5.98 -0.71
C GLN A 205 -22.00 -7.20 0.18
N ASP A 206 -21.12 -8.18 -0.01
CA ASP A 206 -21.20 -9.48 0.66
C ASP A 206 -20.47 -9.47 2.00
N SER A 207 -19.41 -8.66 2.11
CA SER A 207 -18.61 -8.55 3.32
C SER A 207 -19.23 -7.64 4.38
N VAL A 208 -19.17 -8.07 5.64
CA VAL A 208 -19.71 -7.37 6.80
C VAL A 208 -18.59 -7.06 7.79
N ARG A 209 -18.53 -5.82 8.28
CA ARG A 209 -17.59 -5.44 9.33
C ARG A 209 -18.02 -6.03 10.67
N THR A 210 -17.26 -6.97 11.21
CA THR A 210 -17.54 -7.63 12.49
C THR A 210 -16.77 -7.04 13.67
N PHE A 211 -15.75 -6.22 13.39
CA PHE A 211 -15.00 -5.52 14.42
C PHE A 211 -14.51 -4.16 13.90
N ALA A 212 -14.51 -3.18 14.79
CA ALA A 212 -13.81 -1.91 14.65
C ALA A 212 -13.13 -1.59 15.97
N SER A 213 -11.88 -1.13 15.93
CA SER A 213 -11.19 -0.67 17.13
C SER A 213 -11.89 0.55 17.72
N PRO A 214 -11.75 0.83 19.04
CA PRO A 214 -12.45 1.93 19.69
C PRO A 214 -12.26 3.28 18.98
N ILE A 215 -11.05 3.55 18.47
CA ILE A 215 -10.76 4.78 17.73
C ILE A 215 -11.51 4.85 16.40
N VAL A 216 -11.67 3.72 15.69
CA VAL A 216 -12.46 3.68 14.45
C VAL A 216 -13.92 3.98 14.75
N ALA A 217 -14.50 3.32 15.75
CA ALA A 217 -15.90 3.54 16.14
C ALA A 217 -16.16 4.99 16.59
N ALA A 218 -15.24 5.55 17.39
CA ALA A 218 -15.29 6.94 17.84
C ALA A 218 -15.28 7.94 16.67
N ARG A 219 -14.33 7.79 15.75
CA ARG A 219 -14.20 8.68 14.58
C ARG A 219 -15.34 8.49 13.59
N GLU A 220 -15.89 7.30 13.44
CA GLU A 220 -17.09 7.05 12.65
C GLU A 220 -18.29 7.81 13.20
N LYS A 221 -18.57 7.68 14.50
CA LYS A 221 -19.67 8.38 15.18
C LYS A 221 -19.55 9.91 15.07
N ALA A 222 -18.32 10.43 15.06
CA ALA A 222 -18.04 11.85 14.92
C ALA A 222 -18.03 12.36 13.47
N GLY A 223 -18.18 11.50 12.46
CA GLY A 223 -18.04 11.90 11.04
C GLY A 223 -16.60 12.25 10.65
N LEU A 224 -15.60 11.78 11.40
CA LEU A 224 -14.19 12.10 11.28
C LEU A 224 -13.34 10.92 10.77
N LEU A 225 -13.94 9.98 10.03
CA LEU A 225 -13.19 8.83 9.47
C LEU A 225 -11.98 9.24 8.62
N HIS A 226 -12.06 10.40 7.95
CA HIS A 226 -10.96 10.96 7.15
C HIS A 226 -9.71 11.35 7.96
N THR A 227 -9.82 11.38 9.30
CA THR A 227 -8.71 11.68 10.21
C THR A 227 -8.03 10.43 10.76
N LEU A 228 -8.53 9.23 10.41
CA LEU A 228 -7.93 7.98 10.84
C LEU A 228 -6.53 7.80 10.25
N HIS A 229 -5.65 7.23 11.06
CA HIS A 229 -4.28 6.88 10.70
C HIS A 229 -3.85 5.66 11.51
N GLY A 230 -2.55 5.56 11.83
CA GLY A 230 -1.99 4.53 12.69
C GLY A 230 -2.84 4.25 13.94
N GLY A 231 -3.02 2.97 14.27
CA GLY A 231 -3.85 2.50 15.39
C GLY A 231 -5.29 2.11 15.00
N ALA A 232 -5.74 2.46 13.79
CA ALA A 232 -6.99 1.93 13.24
C ALA A 232 -6.88 0.42 12.96
N ASN A 233 -7.89 -0.34 13.39
CA ASN A 233 -7.97 -1.78 13.13
C ASN A 233 -9.44 -2.18 12.93
N VAL A 234 -9.72 -2.93 11.87
CA VAL A 234 -11.07 -3.42 11.54
C VAL A 234 -11.00 -4.86 11.05
N ILE A 235 -12.09 -5.60 11.23
CA ILE A 235 -12.23 -6.96 10.71
C ILE A 235 -13.51 -7.03 9.89
N TYR A 236 -13.39 -7.54 8.68
CA TYR A 236 -14.49 -7.88 7.80
C TYR A 236 -14.60 -9.39 7.65
N ARG A 237 -15.82 -9.91 7.61
CA ARG A 237 -16.14 -11.30 7.29
C ARG A 237 -17.04 -11.38 6.08
N ASN A 238 -16.86 -12.41 5.28
CA ASN A 238 -17.68 -12.72 4.14
C ASN A 238 -17.96 -14.23 4.11
N GLU A 239 -19.18 -14.60 4.49
CA GLU A 239 -19.60 -16.02 4.59
C GLU A 239 -19.71 -16.70 3.21
N THR A 240 -19.84 -15.91 2.14
CA THR A 240 -19.92 -16.38 0.75
C THR A 240 -18.62 -16.14 -0.03
N ALA A 241 -17.52 -15.86 0.66
CA ALA A 241 -16.23 -15.58 0.03
C ALA A 241 -15.76 -16.73 -0.86
N ALA A 242 -15.23 -16.39 -2.04
CA ALA A 242 -14.63 -17.36 -2.95
C ALA A 242 -13.37 -18.02 -2.36
N ASP A 243 -12.64 -17.29 -1.51
CA ASP A 243 -11.45 -17.78 -0.84
C ASP A 243 -11.70 -17.98 0.67
N PRO A 244 -11.58 -19.22 1.20
CA PRO A 244 -11.89 -19.48 2.59
C PRO A 244 -10.81 -18.96 3.56
N ARG A 245 -9.70 -18.40 3.09
CA ARG A 245 -8.57 -18.03 3.96
C ARG A 245 -8.82 -16.74 4.74
N ARG A 246 -8.16 -16.63 5.90
CA ARG A 246 -8.03 -15.41 6.69
C ARG A 246 -6.79 -14.63 6.27
N LEU A 247 -6.97 -13.36 5.94
CA LEU A 247 -5.91 -12.43 5.56
C LEU A 247 -5.72 -11.35 6.63
N ALA A 248 -4.49 -11.17 7.11
CA ALA A 248 -4.10 -9.98 7.86
C ALA A 248 -3.33 -9.02 6.95
N LEU A 249 -3.91 -7.84 6.70
CA LEU A 249 -3.34 -6.74 5.95
C LEU A 249 -2.81 -5.67 6.92
N PHE A 250 -1.51 -5.43 6.85
CA PHE A 250 -0.82 -4.32 7.51
C PHE A 250 -0.51 -3.29 6.43
N GLY A 251 -1.20 -2.16 6.43
CA GLY A 251 -1.11 -1.18 5.35
C GLY A 251 -1.23 0.25 5.81
N ASP A 252 -1.23 1.18 4.86
CA ASP A 252 -1.41 2.60 5.11
C ASP A 252 -2.71 3.15 4.48
N SER A 253 -2.73 4.42 4.08
CA SER A 253 -3.89 5.06 3.48
C SER A 253 -4.29 4.48 2.13
N PHE A 254 -3.40 3.79 1.41
CA PHE A 254 -3.77 3.01 0.23
C PHE A 254 -4.68 1.83 0.62
N SER A 255 -4.46 1.24 1.78
CA SER A 255 -5.24 0.13 2.33
C SER A 255 -6.50 0.54 3.12
N HIS A 256 -6.90 1.82 3.09
CA HIS A 256 -7.90 2.42 3.98
C HIS A 256 -9.18 1.57 4.26
N VAL A 257 -9.76 1.76 5.44
CA VAL A 257 -11.03 1.15 5.91
C VAL A 257 -12.30 1.59 5.18
N MET A 258 -12.21 2.43 4.14
CA MET A 258 -13.37 2.96 3.42
C MET A 258 -13.99 1.86 2.52
N PRO A 259 -15.32 1.91 2.27
CA PRO A 259 -16.11 0.86 1.59
C PRO A 259 -15.75 0.63 0.10
N TYR A 260 -14.64 1.21 -0.37
CA TYR A 260 -14.26 1.24 -1.78
C TYR A 260 -12.74 1.11 -2.04
N MET A 261 -11.93 0.84 -1.02
CA MET A 261 -10.46 0.71 -1.15
C MET A 261 -10.00 -0.75 -1.02
N LEU A 262 -8.68 -0.97 -1.04
CA LEU A 262 -8.06 -2.30 -1.11
C LEU A 262 -8.58 -3.26 -0.03
N THR A 263 -8.76 -2.80 1.21
CA THR A 263 -9.31 -3.64 2.29
C THR A 263 -10.65 -4.27 1.91
N ILE A 264 -11.52 -3.54 1.21
CA ILE A 264 -12.86 -4.01 0.86
C ILE A 264 -12.84 -4.92 -0.37
N LEU A 265 -12.04 -4.61 -1.38
CA LEU A 265 -11.82 -5.53 -2.51
C LEU A 265 -11.34 -6.90 -2.00
N LEU A 266 -10.43 -6.89 -1.03
CA LEU A 266 -9.96 -8.11 -0.36
C LEU A 266 -11.07 -8.76 0.48
N ALA A 267 -11.87 -7.98 1.23
CA ALA A 267 -12.96 -8.51 2.05
C ALA A 267 -14.10 -9.13 1.23
N GLU A 268 -14.35 -8.65 0.01
CA GLU A 268 -15.29 -9.28 -0.93
C GLU A 268 -14.74 -10.59 -1.52
N THR A 269 -13.48 -10.92 -1.27
CA THR A 269 -12.79 -12.08 -1.88
C THR A 269 -12.39 -13.16 -0.86
N PHE A 270 -11.87 -12.74 0.30
CA PHE A 270 -11.39 -13.61 1.37
C PHE A 270 -12.41 -13.70 2.51
N ARG A 271 -12.55 -14.88 3.12
CA ARG A 271 -13.52 -15.15 4.19
C ARG A 271 -13.40 -14.20 5.37
N GLU A 272 -12.19 -13.81 5.74
CA GLU A 272 -11.96 -12.88 6.83
C GLU A 272 -10.74 -12.01 6.53
N VAL A 273 -10.92 -10.69 6.58
CA VAL A 273 -9.85 -9.71 6.36
C VAL A 273 -9.70 -8.84 7.60
N HIS A 274 -8.52 -8.89 8.19
CA HIS A 274 -8.09 -8.02 9.25
C HIS A 274 -7.26 -6.91 8.63
N PHE A 275 -7.70 -5.65 8.78
CA PHE A 275 -6.87 -4.51 8.42
C PHE A 275 -6.32 -3.86 9.67
N VAL A 276 -5.00 -3.69 9.71
CA VAL A 276 -4.29 -2.92 10.73
C VAL A 276 -3.57 -1.79 10.01
N TRP A 277 -3.88 -0.55 10.39
CA TRP A 277 -3.20 0.62 9.84
C TRP A 277 -1.81 0.74 10.47
N SER A 278 -0.83 0.08 9.85
CA SER A 278 0.57 0.08 10.23
C SER A 278 1.40 -0.55 9.12
N THR A 279 2.56 0.02 8.84
CA THR A 279 3.57 -0.61 7.96
C THR A 279 4.48 -1.59 8.72
N SER A 280 4.40 -1.58 10.06
CA SER A 280 5.02 -2.54 10.97
C SER A 280 4.10 -3.72 11.25
N LEU A 281 4.67 -4.92 11.34
CA LEU A 281 3.94 -6.09 11.80
C LEU A 281 3.81 -6.09 13.32
N ASP A 282 2.61 -6.38 13.80
CA ASP A 282 2.39 -6.76 15.20
C ASP A 282 2.40 -8.29 15.31
N TRP A 283 3.52 -8.85 15.78
CA TRP A 283 3.68 -10.29 15.95
C TRP A 283 2.71 -10.88 16.98
N SER A 284 2.32 -10.10 17.99
CA SER A 284 1.37 -10.54 19.00
C SER A 284 -0.04 -10.64 18.41
N TYR A 285 -0.42 -9.68 17.57
CA TYR A 285 -1.67 -9.71 16.82
C TYR A 285 -1.73 -10.92 15.88
N ILE A 286 -0.66 -11.17 15.13
CA ILE A 286 -0.56 -12.33 14.22
C ILE A 286 -0.67 -13.65 15.01
N ALA A 287 0.00 -13.76 16.17
CA ALA A 287 -0.06 -14.96 17.01
C ALA A 287 -1.47 -15.21 17.58
N ARG A 288 -2.21 -14.15 17.95
CA ARG A 288 -3.58 -14.24 18.46
C ARG A 288 -4.59 -14.59 17.35
N THR A 289 -4.46 -13.94 16.20
CA THR A 289 -5.43 -14.06 15.10
C THR A 289 -5.16 -15.25 14.19
N LYS A 290 -3.93 -15.78 14.16
CA LYS A 290 -3.52 -16.95 13.36
C LYS A 290 -4.05 -16.88 11.90
N PRO A 291 -3.69 -15.83 11.14
CA PRO A 291 -4.13 -15.71 9.76
C PRO A 291 -3.44 -16.77 8.88
N ASP A 292 -4.09 -17.18 7.80
CA ASP A 292 -3.49 -18.04 6.77
C ASP A 292 -2.50 -17.24 5.92
N LEU A 293 -2.84 -15.97 5.69
CA LEU A 293 -2.14 -15.03 4.82
C LEU A 293 -1.79 -13.75 5.58
N VAL A 294 -0.60 -13.22 5.33
CA VAL A 294 -0.22 -11.87 5.76
C VAL A 294 0.22 -11.08 4.55
N LEU A 295 -0.36 -9.90 4.39
CA LEU A 295 0.04 -8.90 3.39
C LEU A 295 0.57 -7.67 4.13
N THR A 296 1.70 -7.16 3.68
CA THR A 296 2.12 -5.80 4.01
C THR A 296 2.03 -4.94 2.77
N GLU A 297 1.39 -3.80 2.92
CA GLU A 297 1.27 -2.75 1.91
C GLU A 297 1.94 -1.49 2.46
N VAL A 298 2.69 -0.80 1.60
CA VAL A 298 3.34 0.48 1.96
C VAL A 298 3.42 1.37 0.72
N ALA A 299 3.04 2.63 0.86
CA ALA A 299 3.28 3.64 -0.15
C ALA A 299 4.79 3.86 -0.34
N GLU A 300 5.25 3.93 -1.58
CA GLU A 300 6.66 4.07 -1.94
C GLU A 300 7.33 5.24 -1.21
N ARG A 301 6.65 6.38 -1.09
CA ARG A 301 7.10 7.54 -0.31
C ARG A 301 7.51 7.23 1.14
N PHE A 302 6.92 6.22 1.79
CA PHE A 302 7.28 5.84 3.17
C PHE A 302 8.50 4.93 3.24
N MET A 303 9.04 4.48 2.11
CA MET A 303 10.25 3.66 2.09
C MET A 303 11.50 4.40 2.57
N ALA A 304 11.45 5.72 2.73
CA ALA A 304 12.47 6.53 3.41
C ALA A 304 12.69 6.15 4.89
N GLN A 305 11.77 5.40 5.50
CA GLN A 305 11.89 4.92 6.86
C GLN A 305 11.60 3.41 6.94
N LEU A 306 12.46 2.65 7.62
CA LEU A 306 12.14 1.24 7.91
C LEU A 306 11.05 1.13 8.97
N PRO A 307 10.06 0.24 8.77
CA PRO A 307 9.15 -0.19 9.81
C PRO A 307 9.91 -0.90 10.95
N ASP A 308 9.44 -0.67 12.17
CA ASP A 308 9.89 -1.40 13.35
C ASP A 308 8.84 -2.43 13.78
N ASP A 309 9.15 -3.71 13.60
CA ASP A 309 8.28 -4.83 13.99
C ASP A 309 8.36 -5.17 15.50
N SER A 310 8.96 -4.31 16.32
CA SER A 310 8.73 -4.26 17.77
C SER A 310 7.36 -3.64 18.13
N PHE A 311 6.70 -3.04 17.13
CA PHE A 311 5.38 -2.43 17.23
C PHE A 311 4.33 -3.32 17.91
N SER A 312 3.53 -2.69 18.77
CA SER A 312 2.33 -3.27 19.37
C SER A 312 1.15 -2.33 19.12
N LEU A 313 0.13 -2.84 18.43
CA LEU A 313 -1.08 -2.09 18.13
C LEU A 313 -1.76 -1.63 19.42
N ASP A 314 -1.85 -2.52 20.40
CA ASP A 314 -2.53 -2.25 21.66
C ASP A 314 -1.79 -1.15 22.44
N ALA A 315 -0.46 -1.21 22.51
CA ALA A 315 0.34 -0.19 23.18
C ALA A 315 0.23 1.17 22.47
N TYR A 316 0.33 1.18 21.13
CA TYR A 316 0.19 2.39 20.34
C TYR A 316 -1.17 3.05 20.54
N VAL A 317 -2.26 2.27 20.51
CA VAL A 317 -3.61 2.80 20.70
C VAL A 317 -3.79 3.39 22.09
N GLN A 318 -3.27 2.74 23.13
CA GLN A 318 -3.34 3.26 24.50
C GLN A 318 -2.55 4.57 24.67
N GLU A 319 -1.31 4.61 24.16
CA GLU A 319 -0.47 5.81 24.24
C GLU A 319 -1.08 6.97 23.45
N ARG A 320 -1.52 6.72 22.22
CA ARG A 320 -1.97 7.78 21.30
C ARG A 320 -3.39 8.26 21.58
N PHE A 321 -4.30 7.34 21.90
CA PHE A 321 -5.74 7.61 21.95
C PHE A 321 -6.37 7.31 23.31
N GLY A 322 -5.63 6.80 24.30
CA GLY A 322 -6.20 6.42 25.59
C GLY A 322 -6.95 7.57 26.28
N ALA A 323 -6.37 8.77 26.30
CA ALA A 323 -7.02 9.96 26.87
C ALA A 323 -8.25 10.41 26.07
N GLU A 324 -8.18 10.37 24.73
CA GLU A 324 -9.31 10.72 23.84
C GLU A 324 -10.48 9.76 24.04
N LEU A 325 -10.19 8.45 24.10
CA LEU A 325 -11.20 7.41 24.27
C LEU A 325 -11.85 7.46 25.66
N ALA A 326 -11.06 7.74 26.70
CA ALA A 326 -11.58 7.89 28.07
C ALA A 326 -12.52 9.09 28.21
N ALA A 327 -12.29 10.19 27.47
CA ALA A 327 -13.15 11.38 27.50
C ALA A 327 -14.50 11.19 26.77
N GLN A 328 -14.64 10.13 25.99
CA GLN A 328 -15.86 9.83 25.20
C GLN A 328 -16.71 8.68 25.78
N ALA A 329 -16.21 8.00 26.82
CA ALA A 329 -16.88 6.91 27.52
C ALA A 329 -17.85 7.43 28.60
#